data_AF-A0A193QNM2-F1
#
_entry.id   AF-A0A193QNM2-F1
#
_cell.length_a   1.000
_cell.length_b   1.000
_cell.length_c   1.000
_cell.angle_alpha   90.00
_cell.angle_beta   90.00
_cell.angle_gamma   90.00
#
_symmetry.space_group_name_H-M   'P 1'
#
loop_
_entity.id
_entity.type
_entity.pdbx_description
1 polymer ?
#
loop_
_entity_poly.entity_id
_entity_poly.type
_entity_poly.pdbx_seq_one_letter_code
_entity_poly.pdbx_strand_id
1 'polypeptide(L)'
;MKDCFDLANYFLVRNQNEGCGDVMTSTKLQRLVYYAQVFALSLLGKPLFNEKVEASPDGPVVHALKLRYRYYKNEPLPVPPVKIDMSKFTPDEAAILDKVHRIYGQYSGWKLHEMARSEHEDQELQQKKEASQSNTFMLTDTLPLA
;
A
#
# COMPACT_ATOMS: atom_id res chain seq x y z
N MET A 1 -17.64 -13.90 2.88
CA MET A 1 -16.17 -13.73 2.77
C MET A 1 -15.94 -12.41 2.08
N LYS A 2 -15.00 -11.59 2.56
CA LYS A 2 -14.72 -10.25 2.02
C LYS A 2 -13.85 -10.39 0.78
N ASP A 3 -14.00 -9.46 -0.15
CA ASP A 3 -13.25 -9.44 -1.41
C ASP A 3 -12.52 -8.08 -1.58
N CYS A 4 -11.68 -7.97 -2.60
CA CYS A 4 -10.95 -6.74 -2.87
C CYS A 4 -11.89 -5.57 -3.26
N PHE A 5 -13.11 -5.85 -3.70
CA PHE A 5 -14.11 -4.85 -4.06
C PHE A 5 -14.78 -4.24 -2.84
N ASP A 6 -14.98 -5.01 -1.78
CA ASP A 6 -15.46 -4.52 -0.48
C ASP A 6 -14.50 -3.46 0.08
N LEU A 7 -13.18 -3.71 0.00
CA LEU A 7 -12.15 -2.74 0.37
C LEU A 7 -12.13 -1.54 -0.58
N ALA A 8 -12.30 -1.76 -1.88
CA ALA A 8 -12.34 -0.66 -2.84
C ALA A 8 -13.52 0.29 -2.56
N ASN A 9 -14.70 -0.27 -2.30
CA ASN A 9 -15.90 0.49 -1.94
C ASN A 9 -15.69 1.28 -0.65
N TYR A 10 -15.01 0.69 0.34
CA TYR A 10 -14.61 1.39 1.56
C TYR A 10 -13.86 2.67 1.24
N PHE A 11 -12.76 2.57 0.49
CA PHE A 11 -11.91 3.73 0.18
C PHE A 11 -12.62 4.76 -0.71
N LEU A 12 -13.44 4.34 -1.67
CA LEU A 12 -14.22 5.24 -2.53
C LEU A 12 -15.19 6.10 -1.72
N VAL A 13 -15.98 5.47 -0.84
CA VAL A 13 -16.96 6.18 0.00
C VAL A 13 -16.25 7.03 1.06
N ARG A 14 -15.18 6.53 1.68
CA ARG A 14 -14.40 7.28 2.69
C ARG A 14 -13.79 8.55 2.09
N ASN A 15 -13.18 8.44 0.90
CA ASN A 15 -12.55 9.58 0.21
C ASN A 15 -13.55 10.66 -0.20
N GLN A 16 -14.79 10.29 -0.53
CA GLN A 16 -15.86 11.26 -0.82
C GLN A 16 -16.26 12.04 0.45
N ASN A 17 -16.40 11.35 1.58
CA ASN A 17 -16.90 11.95 2.82
C ASN A 17 -15.88 12.86 3.50
N GLU A 18 -14.59 12.55 3.40
CA GLU A 18 -13.53 13.33 4.07
C GLU A 18 -12.96 14.47 3.23
N GLY A 19 -13.41 14.63 1.98
CA GLY A 19 -12.96 15.73 1.11
C GLY A 19 -11.45 15.76 0.90
N CYS A 20 -10.80 14.58 0.90
CA CYS A 20 -9.35 14.49 0.70
C CYS A 20 -9.00 15.15 -0.63
N GLY A 21 -8.09 16.12 -0.60
CA GLY A 21 -7.86 17.12 -1.65
C GLY A 21 -7.38 16.61 -3.01
N ASP A 22 -7.36 15.30 -3.26
CA ASP A 22 -7.03 14.74 -4.57
C ASP A 22 -8.00 13.63 -5.01
N VAL A 23 -8.22 13.59 -6.32
CA VAL A 23 -9.17 12.73 -7.01
C VAL A 23 -8.84 11.25 -6.77
N MET A 24 -9.85 10.44 -6.45
CA MET A 24 -9.68 8.99 -6.39
C MET A 24 -9.61 8.40 -7.79
N THR A 25 -8.39 8.08 -8.25
CA THR A 25 -8.12 7.41 -9.52
C THR A 25 -7.94 5.90 -9.35
N SER A 26 -7.99 5.15 -10.45
CA SER A 26 -7.72 3.70 -10.45
C SER A 26 -6.38 3.35 -9.81
N THR A 27 -5.32 4.10 -10.14
CA THR A 27 -3.97 3.88 -9.58
C THR A 27 -3.91 4.13 -8.09
N LYS A 28 -4.56 5.20 -7.59
CA LYS A 28 -4.61 5.50 -6.16
C LYS A 28 -5.36 4.40 -5.39
N LEU A 29 -6.51 3.96 -5.92
CA LEU A 29 -7.31 2.90 -5.31
C LEU A 29 -6.52 1.57 -5.22
N GLN A 30 -5.79 1.20 -6.28
CA GLN A 30 -4.90 0.03 -6.27
C GLN A 30 -3.88 0.07 -5.14
N ARG A 31 -3.25 1.23 -4.92
CA ARG A 31 -2.25 1.41 -3.86
C ARG A 31 -2.85 1.29 -2.47
N LEU A 32 -4.01 1.91 -2.23
CA LEU A 32 -4.67 1.85 -0.93
C LEU A 32 -5.09 0.42 -0.57
N VAL A 33 -5.66 -0.31 -1.52
CA VAL A 33 -6.05 -1.71 -1.29
C VAL A 33 -4.83 -2.60 -1.05
N TYR A 34 -3.74 -2.39 -1.81
CA TYR A 34 -2.49 -3.12 -1.59
C TYR A 34 -1.88 -2.82 -0.22
N TYR A 35 -1.78 -1.54 0.19
CA TYR A 35 -1.25 -1.20 1.50
C TYR A 35 -2.11 -1.79 2.63
N ALA A 36 -3.43 -1.77 2.52
CA ALA A 36 -4.30 -2.42 3.48
C ALA A 36 -3.98 -3.92 3.64
N GLN A 37 -3.72 -4.63 2.54
CA GLN A 37 -3.31 -6.03 2.58
C GLN A 37 -1.98 -6.22 3.29
N VAL A 38 -0.96 -5.40 2.98
CA VAL A 38 0.36 -5.48 3.62
C VAL A 38 0.25 -5.21 5.11
N PHE A 39 -0.48 -4.16 5.52
CA PHE A 39 -0.66 -3.84 6.94
C PHE A 39 -1.42 -4.93 7.69
N ALA A 40 -2.44 -5.54 7.08
CA ALA A 40 -3.15 -6.66 7.69
C ALA A 40 -2.28 -7.91 7.85
N LEU A 41 -1.48 -8.24 6.84
CA LEU A 41 -0.51 -9.33 6.94
C LEU A 41 0.53 -9.07 8.02
N SER A 42 1.05 -7.85 8.12
CA SER A 42 2.08 -7.48 9.10
C SER A 42 1.55 -7.37 10.53
N LEU A 43 0.33 -6.86 10.74
CA LEU A 43 -0.22 -6.59 12.07
C LEU A 43 -1.12 -7.70 12.59
N LEU A 44 -1.90 -8.35 11.71
CA LEU A 44 -2.87 -9.37 12.08
C LEU A 44 -2.44 -10.79 11.67
N GLY A 45 -1.38 -10.92 10.88
CA GLY A 45 -0.92 -12.22 10.37
C GLY A 45 -1.87 -12.88 9.38
N LYS A 46 -2.90 -12.17 8.88
CA LYS A 46 -3.92 -12.71 7.98
C LYS A 46 -4.28 -11.72 6.87
N PRO A 47 -4.60 -12.21 5.66
CA PRO A 47 -5.00 -11.37 4.54
C PRO A 47 -6.40 -10.77 4.73
N LEU A 48 -6.66 -9.59 4.16
CA LEU A 48 -8.01 -9.01 4.12
C LEU A 48 -8.85 -9.60 2.97
N PHE A 49 -8.19 -9.96 1.88
CA PHE A 49 -8.78 -10.55 0.68
C PHE A 49 -7.82 -11.58 0.05
N ASN A 50 -8.34 -12.46 -0.81
CA ASN A 50 -7.61 -13.61 -1.36
C ASN A 50 -7.25 -13.48 -2.85
N GLU A 51 -7.71 -12.42 -3.51
CA GLU A 51 -7.42 -12.15 -4.90
C GLU A 51 -5.92 -11.99 -5.14
N LYS A 52 -5.50 -12.45 -6.32
CA LYS A 52 -4.10 -12.46 -6.72
C LYS A 52 -3.56 -11.04 -6.86
N VAL A 53 -2.48 -10.77 -6.13
CA VAL A 53 -1.63 -9.59 -6.32
C VAL A 53 -0.50 -9.98 -7.26
N GLU A 54 -0.33 -9.22 -8.35
CA GLU A 54 0.67 -9.46 -9.38
C GLU A 54 1.76 -8.39 -9.32
N ALA A 55 3.02 -8.81 -9.44
CA ALA A 55 4.13 -7.88 -9.63
C ALA A 55 4.10 -7.34 -11.07
N SER A 56 4.05 -6.01 -11.21
CA SER A 56 4.08 -5.28 -12.48
C SER A 56 5.23 -4.28 -12.45
N PRO A 57 5.75 -3.80 -13.61
CA PRO A 57 6.80 -2.77 -13.64
C PRO A 57 6.45 -1.51 -12.85
N ASP A 58 5.18 -1.12 -12.86
CA ASP A 58 4.67 0.02 -12.09
C ASP A 58 4.39 -0.31 -10.62
N GLY A 59 4.74 -1.51 -10.12
CA GLY A 59 4.48 -1.96 -8.76
C GLY A 59 3.39 -3.04 -8.63
N PRO A 60 3.06 -3.47 -7.41
CA PRO A 60 2.07 -4.52 -7.17
C PRO A 60 0.65 -4.09 -7.57
N VAL A 61 -0.08 -5.00 -8.21
CA VAL A 61 -1.42 -4.76 -8.75
C VAL A 61 -2.37 -5.87 -8.33
N VAL A 62 -3.54 -5.50 -7.80
CA VAL A 62 -4.65 -6.42 -7.62
C VAL A 62 -5.36 -6.58 -8.97
N HIS A 63 -5.17 -7.74 -9.61
CA HIS A 63 -5.61 -7.96 -11.00
C HIS A 63 -7.12 -7.72 -11.18
N ALA A 64 -7.93 -8.21 -10.25
CA ALA A 64 -9.39 -8.06 -10.27
C ALA A 64 -9.83 -6.59 -10.27
N LEU A 65 -9.19 -5.76 -9.43
CA LEU A 65 -9.45 -4.32 -9.40
C LEU A 65 -8.95 -3.63 -10.68
N LYS A 66 -7.81 -4.05 -11.25
CA LYS A 66 -7.26 -3.43 -12.46
C LYS A 66 -8.21 -3.66 -13.62
N LEU A 67 -8.72 -4.88 -13.73
CA LEU A 67 -9.70 -5.24 -14.75
C LEU A 67 -10.99 -4.44 -14.61
N ARG A 68 -11.49 -4.27 -13.38
CA ARG A 68 -12.73 -3.53 -13.06
C ARG A 68 -12.65 -2.07 -13.47
N TYR A 69 -11.52 -1.41 -13.22
CA TYR A 69 -11.35 0.03 -13.42
C TYR A 69 -10.49 0.41 -14.64
N ARG A 70 -10.16 -0.54 -15.52
CA ARG A 70 -9.25 -0.34 -16.67
C ARG A 70 -9.64 0.81 -17.61
N TYR A 71 -10.95 1.06 -17.75
CA TYR A 71 -11.47 2.07 -18.67
C TYR A 71 -11.42 3.49 -18.12
N TYR A 72 -11.26 3.66 -16.80
CA TYR A 72 -11.20 4.97 -16.17
C TYR A 72 -9.82 5.63 -16.30
N LYS A 73 -8.74 4.86 -16.53
CA LYS A 73 -7.38 5.41 -16.64
C LYS A 73 -7.06 6.35 -15.45
N ASN A 74 -6.83 7.63 -15.71
CA ASN A 74 -6.52 8.68 -14.73
C ASN A 74 -7.74 9.51 -14.33
N GLU A 75 -8.93 9.13 -14.80
CA GLU A 75 -10.18 9.83 -14.47
C GLU A 75 -10.66 9.49 -13.05
N PRO A 76 -11.46 10.39 -12.43
CA PRO A 76 -12.15 10.11 -11.19
C PRO A 76 -12.99 8.82 -11.27
N LEU A 77 -12.86 7.98 -10.26
CA LEU A 77 -13.71 6.81 -10.11
C LEU A 77 -15.08 7.20 -9.54
N PRO A 78 -16.17 6.61 -10.04
CA PRO A 78 -17.49 6.84 -9.50
C PRO A 78 -17.59 6.24 -8.10
N VAL A 79 -18.17 7.00 -7.18
CA VAL A 79 -18.49 6.47 -5.85
C VAL A 79 -19.75 5.61 -5.98
N PRO A 80 -19.71 4.35 -5.52
CA PRO A 80 -20.90 3.51 -5.57
C PRO A 80 -22.02 4.12 -4.73
N PRO A 81 -23.29 4.07 -5.17
CA PRO A 81 -24.44 4.58 -4.41
C PRO A 81 -24.81 3.65 -3.24
N VAL A 82 -23.83 2.96 -2.67
CA VAL A 82 -24.00 1.87 -1.71
C VAL A 82 -23.33 2.26 -0.41
N LYS A 83 -24.00 2.04 0.72
CA LYS A 83 -23.38 2.23 2.04
C LYS A 83 -22.36 1.12 2.27
N ILE A 84 -21.22 1.47 2.88
CA ILE A 84 -20.23 0.50 3.30
C ILE A 84 -20.88 -0.45 4.31
N ASP A 85 -20.84 -1.75 4.01
CA ASP A 85 -21.26 -2.77 4.95
C ASP A 85 -20.13 -3.07 5.95
N MET A 86 -20.11 -2.30 7.04
CA MET A 86 -19.11 -2.43 8.10
C MET A 86 -19.17 -3.77 8.83
N SER A 87 -20.29 -4.51 8.73
CA SER A 87 -20.43 -5.83 9.38
C SER A 87 -19.48 -6.88 8.79
N LYS A 88 -18.95 -6.62 7.58
CA LYS A 88 -17.96 -7.49 6.93
C LYS A 88 -16.58 -7.37 7.56
N PHE A 89 -16.26 -6.28 8.24
CA PHE A 89 -14.93 -6.00 8.77
C PHE A 89 -14.90 -6.17 10.28
N THR A 90 -13.86 -6.81 10.80
CA THR A 90 -13.63 -6.79 12.26
C THR A 90 -13.15 -5.38 12.68
N PRO A 91 -13.25 -5.02 13.97
CA PRO A 91 -12.77 -3.73 14.45
C PRO A 91 -11.30 -3.46 14.09
N ASP A 92 -10.43 -4.47 14.19
CA ASP A 92 -9.02 -4.34 13.83
C ASP A 92 -8.80 -4.11 12.34
N GLU A 93 -9.58 -4.77 11.49
CA GLU A 93 -9.50 -4.62 10.04
C GLU A 93 -9.99 -3.23 9.61
N ALA A 94 -11.10 -2.77 10.19
CA ALA A 94 -11.60 -1.41 9.98
C ALA A 94 -10.57 -0.36 10.43
N ALA A 95 -9.93 -0.56 11.59
CA ALA A 95 -8.87 0.33 12.08
C ALA A 95 -7.67 0.40 11.13
N ILE A 96 -7.31 -0.72 10.49
CA ILE A 96 -6.26 -0.74 9.45
C ILE A 96 -6.69 0.06 8.23
N LEU A 97 -7.93 -0.13 7.73
CA LEU A 97 -8.44 0.61 6.58
C LEU A 97 -8.47 2.11 6.85
N ASP A 98 -8.90 2.52 8.05
CA ASP A 98 -8.89 3.92 8.48
C ASP A 98 -7.48 4.48 8.57
N LYS A 99 -6.54 3.73 9.14
CA LYS A 99 -5.14 4.16 9.23
C LYS A 99 -4.52 4.34 7.84
N VAL A 100 -4.76 3.39 6.94
CA VAL A 100 -4.28 3.46 5.55
C VAL A 100 -4.89 4.64 4.83
N HIS A 101 -6.21 4.86 4.95
CA HIS A 101 -6.88 5.99 4.31
C HIS A 101 -6.37 7.33 4.88
N ARG A 102 -6.20 7.44 6.19
CA ARG A 102 -5.71 8.67 6.83
C ARG A 102 -4.26 9.01 6.42
N ILE A 103 -3.39 8.02 6.35
CA ILE A 103 -1.97 8.24 6.00
C ILE A 103 -1.82 8.48 4.50
N TYR A 104 -2.40 7.59 3.68
CA TYR A 104 -2.12 7.51 2.25
C TYR A 104 -3.21 8.13 1.36
N GLY A 105 -4.44 8.23 1.86
CA GLY A 105 -5.60 8.76 1.12
C GLY A 105 -5.51 10.25 0.80
N GLN A 106 -4.69 11.01 1.53
CA GLN A 106 -4.41 12.43 1.23
C GLN A 106 -3.49 12.62 0.01
N TYR A 107 -2.74 11.60 -0.40
CA TYR A 107 -1.75 11.71 -1.47
C TYR A 107 -2.32 11.30 -2.82
N SER A 108 -1.74 11.84 -3.89
CA SER A 108 -2.00 11.39 -5.25
C SER A 108 -1.40 10.01 -5.50
N GLY A 109 -1.96 9.27 -6.46
CA GLY A 109 -1.39 7.98 -6.87
C GLY A 109 0.08 8.09 -7.31
N TRP A 110 0.45 9.21 -7.93
CA TRP A 110 1.83 9.52 -8.30
C TRP A 110 2.71 9.81 -7.07
N LYS A 111 2.21 10.59 -6.10
CA LYS A 111 2.96 10.87 -4.87
C LYS A 111 3.17 9.61 -4.03
N LEU A 112 2.19 8.71 -4.00
CA LEU A 112 2.33 7.39 -3.36
C LEU A 112 3.39 6.53 -4.04
N HIS A 113 3.50 6.61 -5.37
CA HIS A 113 4.56 5.92 -6.12
C HIS A 113 5.94 6.51 -5.82
N GLU A 114 6.07 7.85 -5.77
CA GLU A 114 7.33 8.50 -5.37
C GLU A 114 7.78 8.12 -3.96
N MET A 115 6.87 8.11 -2.99
CA MET A 115 7.19 7.73 -1.62
C MET A 115 7.66 6.27 -1.53
N ALA A 116 6.95 5.34 -2.18
CA ALA A 116 7.36 3.94 -2.22
C ALA A 116 8.75 3.73 -2.86
N ARG A 117 9.06 4.51 -3.91
CA ARG A 117 10.38 4.49 -4.56
C ARG A 117 11.46 5.06 -3.64
N SER A 118 11.19 6.18 -2.98
CA SER A 118 12.13 6.81 -2.04
C SER A 118 12.42 5.91 -0.85
N GLU A 119 11.40 5.27 -0.27
CA GLU A 119 11.57 4.32 0.84
C GLU A 119 12.43 3.11 0.44
N HIS A 120 12.26 2.60 -0.78
CA HIS A 120 13.10 1.53 -1.32
C HIS A 120 14.56 1.98 -1.52
N GLU A 121 14.79 3.18 -2.06
CA GLU A 121 16.12 3.75 -2.26
C GLU A 121 16.85 3.98 -0.92
N ASP A 122 16.15 4.46 0.10
CA ASP A 122 16.71 4.69 1.43
C ASP A 122 17.07 3.38 2.15
N GLN A 123 16.24 2.33 2.02
CA GLN A 123 16.53 1.02 2.58
C GLN A 123 17.74 0.35 1.92
N GLU A 124 17.88 0.45 0.60
CA GLU A 124 19.05 -0.06 -0.11
C GLU A 124 20.34 0.69 0.29
N LEU A 125 20.26 2.00 0.48
CA LEU A 125 21.40 2.81 0.90
C LEU A 125 21.83 2.44 2.34
N GLN A 126 20.87 2.15 3.22
CA GLN A 126 21.13 1.75 4.60
C GLN A 126 21.79 0.36 4.66
N GLN A 127 21.27 -0.61 3.91
CA GLN A 127 21.86 -1.96 3.82
C GLN A 127 23.28 -1.93 3.25
N LYS A 128 23.55 -1.07 2.25
CA LYS A 128 24.91 -0.90 1.71
C LYS A 128 25.87 -0.29 2.74
N LYS A 129 25.42 0.68 3.54
CA LYS A 129 26.23 1.28 4.61
C LYS A 129 26.55 0.26 5.71
N GLU A 130 25.58 -0.54 6.12
CA GLU A 130 25.74 -1.60 7.12
C GLU A 130 26.67 -2.72 6.63
N ALA A 131 26.52 -3.15 5.37
CA ALA A 131 27.39 -4.15 4.75
C ALA A 131 28.84 -3.66 4.60
N SER A 132 29.06 -2.38 4.26
CA SER A 132 30.40 -1.78 4.20
C SER A 132 31.05 -1.62 5.57
N GLN A 133 30.30 -1.22 6.61
CA GLN A 133 30.82 -1.12 7.97
C GLN A 133 31.19 -2.49 8.57
N SER A 134 30.39 -3.51 8.28
CA SER A 134 30.67 -4.89 8.72
C SER A 134 31.92 -5.47 8.03
N ASN A 135 32.24 -5.05 6.80
CA ASN A 135 33.45 -5.47 6.09
C ASN A 135 34.72 -4.72 6.56
N THR A 136 34.58 -3.48 7.03
CA THR A 136 35.69 -2.71 7.62
C THR A 136 36.09 -3.26 9.00
N PHE A 137 35.12 -3.73 9.80
CA PHE A 137 35.39 -4.27 11.15
C PHE A 137 36.19 -5.60 11.12
N MET A 138 36.04 -6.41 10.07
CA MET A 138 36.74 -7.70 9.95
C MET A 138 38.19 -7.59 9.46
N LEU A 139 38.60 -6.42 8.93
CA LEU A 139 39.95 -6.21 8.37
C LEU A 139 40.94 -5.58 9.37
N THR A 140 40.48 -5.10 10.53
CA THR A 140 41.35 -4.42 11.51
C THR A 140 41.88 -5.33 12.63
N ASP A 141 41.45 -6.60 12.69
CA ASP A 141 41.79 -7.52 13.79
C ASP A 141 42.91 -8.54 13.46
N THR A 142 43.63 -8.37 12.35
CA THR A 142 44.76 -9.24 12.00
C THR A 142 46.05 -8.48 11.72
N LEU A 143 46.58 -7.81 12.74
CA LEU A 143 48.02 -7.50 12.79
C LEU A 143 48.52 -7.78 14.21
N PRO A 144 49.35 -8.83 14.43
CA PRO A 144 50.00 -9.02 15.71
C PRO A 144 51.06 -7.93 15.87
N LEU A 145 51.01 -7.19 16.98
CA LEU A 145 52.12 -6.33 17.39
C LEU A 145 53.35 -7.22 17.66
N ALA A 146 54.40 -7.01 16.89
CA ALA A 146 55.75 -7.50 17.16
C ALA A 146 56.58 -6.38 17.79
#